data_AF-F1C7E4-F1
#
_entry.id   AF-F1C7E4-F1
#
_cell.length_a   1.000
_cell.length_b   1.000
_cell.length_c   1.000
_cell.angle_alpha   90.00
_cell.angle_beta   90.00
_cell.angle_gamma   90.00
#
_symmetry.space_group_name_H-M   'P 1'
#
loop_
_entity.id
_entity.type
_entity.pdbx_description
1 polymer ?
#
loop_
_entity_poly.entity_id
_entity_poly.type
_entity_poly.pdbx_seq_one_letter_code
_entity_poly.pdbx_strand_id
1 'polypeptide(L)'
;HKMNETCLTSSVKITIDGNTAITSIANTTSVFHFLPTCDGCLVMSINATARDLDKFATMLKLNVDVSGEEVNIRSLYLLGTEATLKDSDLERFKQQASCLGFSGEPDFCL
;
A
#
# COMPACT_ATOMS: atom_id res chain seq x y z
N HIS A 1 7.48 5.15 -7.16
CA HIS A 1 6.27 4.68 -7.87
C HIS A 1 6.25 5.33 -9.26
N LYS A 2 5.93 4.58 -10.33
CA LYS A 2 5.86 5.11 -11.70
C LYS A 2 4.47 5.69 -11.95
N MET A 3 4.38 6.99 -12.20
CA MET A 3 3.14 7.69 -12.54
C MET A 3 3.36 8.49 -13.82
N ASN A 4 2.51 8.28 -14.83
CA ASN A 4 2.63 8.92 -16.15
C ASN A 4 4.07 8.85 -16.70
N GLU A 5 4.61 7.63 -16.74
CA GLU A 5 5.98 7.33 -17.20
C GLU A 5 7.12 7.91 -16.36
N THR A 6 6.80 8.68 -15.32
CA THR A 6 7.78 9.33 -14.45
C THR A 6 7.90 8.58 -13.14
N CYS A 7 9.14 8.31 -12.71
CA CYS A 7 9.40 7.77 -11.38
C CYS A 7 9.31 8.89 -10.33
N LEU A 8 8.35 8.76 -9.41
CA LEU A 8 8.22 9.63 -8.26
C LEU A 8 8.80 8.95 -7.02
N THR A 9 9.66 9.69 -6.33
CA THR A 9 10.23 9.31 -5.03
C THR A 9 9.54 10.11 -3.95
N SER A 10 9.07 9.42 -2.91
CA SER A 10 8.53 10.04 -1.70
C SER A 10 9.31 9.53 -0.49
N SER A 11 9.46 10.39 0.52
CA SER A 11 10.04 10.04 1.81
C SER A 11 9.10 10.49 2.90
N VAL A 12 8.88 9.60 3.86
CA VAL A 12 7.81 9.73 4.84
C VAL A 12 8.33 9.33 6.21
N LYS A 13 7.99 10.10 7.24
CA LYS A 13 8.25 9.70 8.62
C LYS A 13 7.15 8.76 9.07
N ILE A 14 7.55 7.63 9.64
CA ILE A 14 6.64 6.60 10.14
C ILE A 14 6.98 6.37 11.62
N THR A 15 5.95 6.26 12.45
CA THR A 15 6.10 5.82 13.84
C THR A 15 5.73 4.34 13.90
N ILE A 16 6.63 3.51 14.44
CA ILE A 16 6.43 2.06 14.56
C ILE A 16 6.19 1.71 16.03
N ASP A 17 5.13 0.96 16.30
CA ASP A 17 4.80 0.41 17.61
C ASP A 17 4.35 -1.05 17.45
N GLY A 18 5.18 -1.98 17.94
CA GLY A 18 4.97 -3.41 17.76
C GLY A 18 4.85 -3.81 16.28
N ASN A 19 3.71 -4.38 15.91
CA ASN A 19 3.39 -4.80 14.54
C ASN A 19 2.64 -3.73 13.73
N THR A 20 2.50 -2.52 14.25
CA THR A 20 1.75 -1.45 13.61
C THR A 20 2.66 -0.26 13.31
N ALA A 21 2.48 0.34 12.14
CA ALA A 21 3.13 1.59 11.75
C ALA A 21 2.07 2.64 11.42
N ILE A 22 2.30 3.88 11.80
CA ILE A 22 1.36 4.98 11.54
C ILE A 22 2.10 6.14 10.90
N THR A 23 1.50 6.71 9.86
CA THR A 23 1.96 7.95 9.23
C THR A 23 0.75 8.83 8.88
N SER A 24 1.00 10.14 8.81
CA SER A 24 0.02 11.11 8.31
C SER A 24 0.72 12.08 7.40
N ILE A 25 0.27 12.16 6.15
CA ILE A 25 0.89 12.95 5.08
C ILE A 25 -0.21 13.54 4.24
N ALA A 26 -0.17 14.86 4.05
CA ALA A 26 -1.06 15.56 3.13
C ALA A 26 -2.54 15.15 3.30
N ASN A 27 -3.03 15.17 4.54
CA ASN A 27 -4.40 14.78 4.94
C ASN A 27 -4.78 13.32 4.70
N THR A 28 -3.81 12.48 4.38
CA THR A 28 -3.96 11.03 4.35
C THR A 28 -3.34 10.45 5.60
N THR A 29 -4.13 9.74 6.40
CA THR A 29 -3.62 8.94 7.50
C THR A 29 -3.52 7.50 7.03
N SER A 30 -2.38 6.86 7.25
CA SER A 30 -2.19 5.45 6.90
C SER A 30 -1.72 4.66 8.10
N VAL A 31 -2.40 3.55 8.33
CA VAL A 31 -2.06 2.55 9.34
C VAL A 31 -1.60 1.30 8.63
N PHE A 32 -0.37 0.88 8.91
CA PHE A 32 0.29 -0.29 8.36
C PHE A 32 0.26 -1.37 9.44
N HIS A 33 -0.14 -2.58 9.09
CA HIS A 33 -0.02 -3.76 9.92
C HIS A 33 0.94 -4.74 9.27
N PHE A 34 2.01 -5.08 9.98
CA PHE A 34 2.98 -6.09 9.58
C PHE A 34 2.43 -7.47 9.91
N LEU A 35 2.27 -8.31 8.88
CA LEU A 35 1.66 -9.64 9.01
C LEU A 35 2.74 -10.75 8.99
N PRO A 36 2.42 -11.95 9.52
CA PRO A 36 3.34 -13.08 9.48
C PRO A 36 3.78 -13.44 8.05
N THR A 37 5.08 -13.57 7.83
CA THR A 37 5.70 -13.57 6.49
C THR A 37 6.60 -14.79 6.23
N CYS A 38 7.12 -14.93 5.00
CA CYS A 38 8.20 -15.85 4.63
C CYS A 38 9.58 -15.28 4.99
N ASP A 39 10.61 -16.14 5.01
CA ASP A 39 12.00 -15.70 5.19
C ASP A 39 12.43 -14.81 4.02
N GLY A 40 12.92 -13.61 4.32
CA GLY A 40 13.32 -12.63 3.30
C GLY A 40 12.16 -11.83 2.68
N CYS A 41 10.95 -12.01 3.21
CA CYS A 41 9.74 -11.33 2.75
C CYS A 41 9.15 -10.43 3.83
N LEU A 42 8.40 -9.39 3.45
CA LEU A 42 7.58 -8.58 4.33
C LEU A 42 6.16 -8.44 3.77
N VAL A 43 5.15 -8.82 4.56
CA VAL A 43 3.74 -8.58 4.21
C VAL A 43 3.21 -7.40 5.02
N MET A 44 2.66 -6.41 4.32
CA MET A 44 2.06 -5.22 4.94
C MET A 44 0.62 -5.04 4.49
N SER A 45 -0.31 -4.99 5.44
CA SER A 45 -1.67 -4.51 5.17
C SER A 45 -1.76 -3.03 5.53
N ILE A 46 -2.28 -2.22 4.61
CA ILE A 46 -2.38 -0.77 4.81
C ILE A 46 -3.84 -0.37 4.70
N ASN A 47 -4.34 0.29 5.74
CA ASN A 47 -5.57 1.05 5.70
C ASN A 47 -5.21 2.54 5.65
N ALA A 48 -5.58 3.19 4.55
CA ALA A 48 -5.38 4.61 4.37
C ALA A 48 -6.74 5.31 4.31
N THR A 49 -6.86 6.39 5.07
CA THR A 49 -8.00 7.29 5.01
C THR A 49 -7.49 8.61 4.44
N ALA A 50 -7.92 8.93 3.23
CA ALA A 50 -7.62 10.19 2.57
C ALA A 50 -8.83 11.11 2.67
N ARG A 51 -8.61 12.34 3.14
CA ARG A 51 -9.60 13.42 3.20
C ARG A 51 -9.18 14.55 2.27
N ASP A 52 -10.13 15.40 1.87
CA ASP A 52 -9.89 16.46 0.88
C ASP A 52 -9.26 15.90 -0.41
N LEU A 53 -9.98 14.97 -1.06
CA LEU A 53 -9.48 14.22 -2.21
C LEU A 53 -9.10 15.11 -3.40
N ASP A 54 -9.74 16.27 -3.53
CA ASP A 54 -9.42 17.35 -4.44
C ASP A 54 -8.00 17.88 -4.22
N LYS A 55 -7.61 18.14 -2.95
CA LYS A 55 -6.25 18.57 -2.59
C LYS A 55 -5.24 17.46 -2.80
N PHE A 56 -5.59 16.22 -2.47
CA PHE A 56 -4.73 15.06 -2.67
C PHE A 56 -4.46 14.80 -4.16
N ALA A 57 -5.50 14.83 -5.01
CA ALA A 57 -5.38 14.71 -6.45
C ALA A 57 -4.54 15.84 -7.05
N THR A 58 -4.74 17.08 -6.58
CA THR A 58 -3.93 18.23 -6.99
C THR A 58 -2.46 18.05 -6.62
N MET A 59 -2.15 17.58 -5.42
CA MET A 59 -0.77 17.31 -4.98
C MET A 59 -0.08 16.25 -5.82
N LEU A 60 -0.82 15.20 -6.20
CA LEU A 60 -0.33 14.12 -7.07
C LEU A 60 -0.41 14.46 -8.57
N LYS A 61 -0.89 15.66 -8.93
CA LYS A 61 -1.12 16.11 -10.32
C LYS A 61 -1.97 15.11 -11.13
N LEU A 62 -2.97 14.55 -10.48
CA LEU A 62 -3.93 13.64 -11.10
C LEU A 62 -5.05 14.45 -11.74
N ASN A 63 -5.29 14.24 -13.03
CA ASN A 63 -6.44 14.80 -13.75
C ASN A 63 -7.68 13.93 -13.51
N VAL A 64 -8.14 13.88 -12.26
CA VAL A 64 -9.32 13.09 -11.87
C VAL A 64 -10.30 14.02 -11.17
N ASP A 65 -11.55 14.02 -11.64
CA ASP A 65 -12.64 14.70 -10.94
C ASP A 65 -13.05 13.83 -9.76
N VAL A 66 -12.52 14.14 -8.57
CA VAL A 66 -12.81 13.38 -7.36
C VAL A 66 -13.88 14.11 -6.56
N SER A 67 -15.11 13.60 -6.62
CA SER A 67 -16.21 14.05 -5.78
C SER A 67 -16.29 13.17 -4.52
N GLY A 68 -15.88 13.70 -3.37
CA GLY A 68 -15.97 13.01 -2.09
C GLY A 68 -15.16 13.67 -0.98
N GLU A 69 -15.69 13.66 0.26
CA GLU A 69 -15.01 14.23 1.43
C GLU A 69 -13.94 13.30 2.00
N GLU A 70 -14.16 11.98 1.93
CA GLU A 70 -13.27 10.96 2.48
C GLU A 70 -13.31 9.67 1.64
N VAL A 71 -12.15 9.06 1.42
CA VAL A 71 -12.03 7.71 0.85
C VAL A 71 -11.16 6.85 1.75
N ASN A 72 -11.63 5.63 1.97
CA ASN A 72 -10.90 4.58 2.69
C ASN A 72 -10.34 3.57 1.68
N ILE A 73 -9.02 3.44 1.67
CA ILE A 73 -8.27 2.56 0.77
C ILE A 73 -7.66 1.44 1.60
N ARG A 74 -7.93 0.20 1.19
CA ARG A 74 -7.27 -0.98 1.75
C ARG A 74 -6.32 -1.53 0.71
N SER A 75 -5.09 -1.79 1.11
CA SER A 75 -4.08 -2.42 0.24
C SER A 75 -3.29 -3.45 1.01
N LEU A 76 -2.72 -4.41 0.27
CA LEU A 76 -1.90 -5.48 0.81
C LEU A 76 -0.68 -5.63 -0.09
N TYR A 77 0.50 -5.52 0.50
CA TYR A 77 1.77 -5.59 -0.21
C TYR A 77 2.59 -6.78 0.28
N LEU A 78 3.25 -7.44 -0.66
CA LEU A 78 4.34 -8.36 -0.41
C LEU A 78 5.62 -7.74 -0.95
N LEU A 79 6.62 -7.53 -0.08
CA LEU A 79 7.94 -7.05 -0.45
C LEU A 79 8.94 -8.17 -0.26
N GLY A 80 9.74 -8.46 -1.29
CA GLY A 80 10.88 -9.38 -1.22
C GLY A 80 12.20 -8.61 -1.24
N THR A 81 13.27 -9.24 -0.78
CA THR A 81 14.64 -8.73 -0.97
C THR A 81 15.15 -8.86 -2.40
N GLU A 82 14.52 -9.72 -3.19
CA GLU A 82 14.86 -10.00 -4.59
C GLU A 82 13.73 -9.55 -5.53
N ALA A 83 14.07 -9.35 -6.81
CA ALA A 83 13.10 -8.98 -7.84
C ALA A 83 12.17 -10.15 -8.23
N THR A 84 12.54 -11.37 -7.86
CA THR A 84 11.75 -12.58 -8.12
C THR A 84 11.30 -13.20 -6.81
N LEU A 85 10.10 -13.77 -6.82
CA LEU A 85 9.49 -14.44 -5.68
C LEU A 85 9.30 -15.93 -6.03
N LYS A 86 9.44 -16.80 -5.03
CA LYS A 86 9.10 -18.22 -5.21
C LYS A 86 7.59 -18.38 -5.33
N ASP A 87 7.16 -19.31 -6.17
CA ASP A 87 5.74 -19.62 -6.35
C ASP A 87 5.06 -19.97 -5.01
N SER A 88 5.75 -20.69 -4.12
CA SER A 88 5.21 -21.04 -2.79
C SER A 88 4.93 -19.82 -1.91
N ASP A 89 5.76 -18.79 -1.99
CA ASP A 89 5.61 -17.57 -1.21
C ASP A 89 4.47 -16.70 -1.79
N LEU A 90 4.34 -16.69 -3.12
CA LEU A 90 3.22 -16.05 -3.81
C LEU A 90 1.88 -16.70 -3.44
N GLU A 91 1.80 -18.03 -3.45
CA GLU A 91 0.58 -18.75 -3.11
C GLU A 91 0.19 -18.54 -1.64
N ARG A 92 1.17 -18.54 -0.72
CA ARG A 92 0.93 -18.20 0.68
C ARG A 92 0.38 -16.78 0.84
N PHE A 93 0.92 -15.81 0.09
CA PHE A 93 0.42 -14.44 0.08
C PHE A 93 -1.00 -14.34 -0.46
N LYS A 94 -1.31 -15.03 -1.57
CA LYS A 94 -2.67 -15.09 -2.13
C LYS A 94 -3.68 -15.68 -1.14
N GLN A 95 -3.30 -16.72 -0.40
CA GLN A 95 -4.13 -17.28 0.68
C GLN A 95 -4.38 -16.26 1.79
N GLN A 96 -3.35 -15.55 2.25
CA GLN A 96 -3.52 -14.47 3.23
C GLN A 96 -4.42 -13.36 2.71
N ALA A 97 -4.25 -12.95 1.45
CA ALA A 97 -5.08 -11.95 0.79
C ALA A 97 -6.55 -12.37 0.76
N SER A 98 -6.83 -13.63 0.40
CA SER A 98 -8.17 -14.21 0.42
C SER A 98 -8.79 -14.18 1.83
N CYS A 99 -8.03 -14.58 2.86
CA CYS A 99 -8.50 -14.51 4.26
C CYS A 99 -8.83 -13.08 4.71
N LEU A 100 -8.16 -12.06 4.17
CA LEU A 100 -8.37 -10.65 4.49
C LEU A 100 -9.47 -9.99 3.63
N GLY A 101 -10.09 -10.76 2.73
CA GLY A 101 -11.18 -10.32 1.86
C GLY A 101 -10.74 -9.65 0.56
N PHE A 102 -9.45 -9.77 0.17
CA PHE A 102 -8.99 -9.34 -1.15
C PHE A 102 -9.32 -10.41 -2.20
N SER A 103 -9.67 -9.95 -3.41
CA SER A 103 -9.98 -10.79 -4.56
C SER A 103 -9.23 -10.32 -5.79
N GLY A 104 -8.85 -11.23 -6.68
CA GLY A 104 -8.11 -10.92 -7.91
C GLY A 104 -6.65 -11.35 -7.85
N GLU A 105 -5.93 -11.07 -8.94
CA GLU A 105 -4.48 -11.31 -9.04
C GLU A 105 -3.69 -10.10 -8.55
N PRO A 106 -2.50 -10.30 -7.95
CA PRO A 106 -1.66 -9.21 -7.50
C PRO A 106 -1.05 -8.43 -8.66
N ASP A 107 -0.97 -7.11 -8.50
CA ASP A 107 -0.21 -6.24 -9.40
C ASP A 107 1.29 -6.29 -9.04
N PHE A 108 2.14 -6.35 -10.06
CA PHE A 108 3.60 -6.37 -9.90
C PHE A 108 4.18 -4.99 -10.20
N CYS A 109 4.78 -4.36 -9.18
CA CYS A 109 5.58 -3.15 -9.35
C CYS A 109 7.05 -3.55 -9.51
N LEU A 110 7.59 -3.40 -10.73
CA LEU A 110 9.01 -3.56 -11.06
C LEU A 110 9.71 -2.20 -11.11
#